data_AF-A0A497JDJ8-F1
#
_entry.id   AF-A0A497JDJ8-F1
#
_cell.length_a   1.000
_cell.length_b   1.000
_cell.length_c   1.000
_cell.angle_alpha   90.00
_cell.angle_beta   90.00
_cell.angle_gamma   90.00
#
_symmetry.space_group_name_H-M   'P 1'
#
loop_
_entity.id
_entity.type
_entity.pdbx_description
1 polymer ?
#
loop_
_entity_poly.entity_id
_entity_poly.type
_entity_poly.pdbx_seq_one_letter_code
_entity_poly.pdbx_strand_id
1 'polypeptide(L)'
;EIKGETAYIFTVLKQGFIPSPELEKELKMHLRKTIGPVVAYDATILFVDMVPKTRSGKIMRRLLKAVITGEKLGDITTLEDKKAIEEANKAYEYLRKAYEKAEKEEK
;
A
#
# COMPACT_ATOMS: atom_id res chain seq x y z
N GLU A 1 14.89 -20.25 -4.14
CA GLU A 1 15.60 -19.18 -3.42
C GLU A 1 14.57 -18.39 -2.63
N ILE A 2 14.74 -18.25 -1.31
CA ILE A 2 13.79 -17.50 -0.49
C ILE A 2 14.13 -16.02 -0.66
N LYS A 3 13.28 -15.26 -1.37
CA LYS A 3 13.39 -13.80 -1.40
C LYS A 3 13.18 -13.30 0.04
N GLY A 4 14.16 -12.59 0.61
CA GLY A 4 14.11 -12.14 2.01
C GLY A 4 12.97 -11.14 2.24
N GLU A 5 13.03 -9.99 1.58
CA GLU A 5 11.97 -8.98 1.60
C GLU A 5 11.60 -8.59 0.16
N THR A 6 10.35 -8.17 -0.04
CA THR A 6 9.83 -7.73 -1.34
C THR A 6 9.20 -6.36 -1.19
N ALA A 7 9.36 -5.50 -2.21
CA ALA A 7 8.85 -4.13 -2.17
C ALA A 7 7.34 -4.10 -2.51
N TYR A 8 6.58 -3.33 -1.76
CA TYR A 8 5.17 -3.02 -2.05
C TYR A 8 5.00 -1.51 -2.19
N ILE A 9 4.35 -1.10 -3.28
CA ILE A 9 4.18 0.31 -3.63
C ILE A 9 2.69 0.64 -3.69
N PHE A 10 2.20 1.27 -2.63
CA PHE A 10 0.85 1.81 -2.56
C PHE A 10 0.78 3.13 -3.34
N THR A 11 0.02 3.13 -4.43
CA THR A 11 -0.06 4.24 -5.38
C THR A 11 -1.45 4.85 -5.36
N VAL A 12 -1.53 6.11 -4.94
CA VAL A 12 -2.76 6.92 -5.02
C VAL A 12 -2.67 7.81 -6.25
N LEU A 13 -3.57 7.59 -7.21
CA LEU A 13 -3.62 8.37 -8.44
C LEU A 13 -4.31 9.72 -8.21
N LYS A 14 -3.86 10.74 -8.93
CA LYS A 14 -4.58 12.01 -8.98
C LYS A 14 -5.89 11.84 -9.75
N GLN A 15 -6.85 12.72 -9.48
CA GLN A 15 -8.11 12.76 -10.21
C GLN A 15 -7.87 12.82 -11.73
N GLY A 16 -8.62 12.01 -12.48
CA GLY A 16 -8.50 11.90 -13.93
C GLY A 16 -7.54 10.81 -14.43
N PHE A 17 -6.78 10.17 -13.53
CA PHE A 17 -5.95 9.01 -13.87
C PHE A 17 -6.62 7.72 -13.42
N ILE A 18 -6.52 6.68 -14.25
CA ILE A 18 -7.11 5.36 -14.01
C ILE A 18 -5.98 4.33 -14.02
N PRO A 19 -6.00 3.33 -13.10
CA PRO A 19 -5.05 2.21 -13.15
C PRO A 19 -5.10 1.51 -14.51
N SER A 20 -3.93 1.21 -15.06
CA SER A 20 -3.79 0.45 -16.31
C SER A 20 -2.47 -0.31 -16.34
N PRO A 21 -2.38 -1.42 -17.09
CA PRO A 21 -1.12 -2.14 -17.29
C PRO A 21 0.00 -1.25 -17.85
N GLU A 22 -0.35 -0.31 -18.72
CA GLU A 22 0.58 0.65 -19.31
C GLU A 22 1.17 1.59 -18.25
N LEU A 23 0.31 2.11 -17.36
CA LEU A 23 0.73 2.97 -16.27
C LEU A 23 1.60 2.21 -15.25
N GLU A 24 1.26 0.97 -14.94
CA GLU A 24 2.09 0.14 -14.06
C GLU A 24 3.49 -0.08 -14.64
N LYS A 25 3.58 -0.36 -15.95
CA LYS A 25 4.85 -0.50 -16.65
C LYS A 25 5.66 0.80 -16.62
N GLU A 26 5.00 1.95 -16.81
CA GLU A 26 5.65 3.26 -16.70
C GLU A 26 6.22 3.50 -15.30
N LEU A 27 5.45 3.18 -14.25
CA LEU A 27 5.91 3.29 -12.87
C LEU A 27 7.10 2.35 -12.59
N LYS A 28 7.06 1.09 -13.05
CA LYS A 28 8.20 0.15 -12.94
C LYS A 28 9.45 0.68 -13.66
N MET A 29 9.31 1.26 -14.86
CA MET A 29 10.42 1.90 -15.55
C MET A 29 10.96 3.12 -14.79
N HIS A 30 10.09 3.91 -14.18
CA HIS A 30 10.49 5.03 -13.34
C HIS A 30 11.29 4.56 -12.12
N LEU A 31 10.80 3.55 -11.40
CA LEU A 31 11.49 2.94 -10.25
C LEU A 31 12.87 2.40 -10.63
N ARG A 32 12.98 1.80 -11.82
CA ARG A 32 14.27 1.29 -12.33
C ARG A 32 15.29 2.40 -12.47
N LYS A 33 14.86 3.59 -12.92
CA LYS A 33 15.73 4.75 -13.12
C LYS A 33 16.07 5.47 -11.82
N THR A 34 15.15 5.51 -10.86
CA THR A 34 15.31 6.32 -9.64
C THR A 34 15.84 5.56 -8.43
N ILE A 35 15.42 4.31 -8.25
CA ILE A 35 15.79 3.47 -7.10
C ILE A 35 16.74 2.35 -7.52
N GLY A 36 16.48 1.75 -8.69
CA GLY A 36 17.33 0.73 -9.27
C GLY A 36 16.56 -0.52 -9.74
N PRO A 37 17.23 -1.41 -10.47
CA PRO A 37 16.61 -2.54 -11.15
C PRO A 37 16.04 -3.60 -10.20
N VAL A 38 16.64 -3.79 -9.02
CA VAL A 38 16.19 -4.78 -8.03
C VAL A 38 14.77 -4.44 -7.55
N VAL A 39 14.57 -3.21 -7.08
CA VAL A 39 13.26 -2.75 -6.61
C VAL A 39 12.24 -2.75 -7.75
N ALA A 40 12.61 -2.34 -8.96
CA ALA A 40 11.69 -2.32 -10.09
C ALA A 40 11.20 -3.71 -10.54
N TYR A 41 12.04 -4.74 -10.37
CA TYR A 41 11.69 -6.11 -10.72
C TYR A 41 10.82 -6.79 -9.66
N ASP A 42 11.14 -6.56 -8.38
CA ASP A 42 10.46 -7.21 -7.26
C ASP A 42 9.25 -6.42 -6.74
N ALA A 43 9.06 -5.15 -7.13
CA ALA A 43 7.97 -4.35 -6.60
C ALA A 43 6.60 -4.77 -7.12
N THR A 44 5.69 -5.06 -6.20
CA THR A 44 4.25 -5.13 -6.45
C THR A 44 3.66 -3.72 -6.31
N ILE A 45 3.01 -3.23 -7.36
CA ILE A 45 2.35 -1.92 -7.37
C ILE A 45 0.87 -2.12 -7.09
N LEU A 46 0.37 -1.49 -6.02
CA LEU A 46 -1.03 -1.55 -5.61
C LEU A 46 -1.67 -0.18 -5.83
N PHE A 47 -2.62 -0.09 -6.74
CA PHE A 47 -3.41 1.12 -6.92
C PHE A 47 -4.51 1.18 -5.87
N VAL A 48 -4.54 2.26 -5.09
CA VAL A 48 -5.49 2.47 -3.99
C VAL A 48 -6.02 3.90 -4.01
N ASP A 49 -7.23 4.11 -3.52
CA ASP A 49 -7.86 5.44 -3.49
C ASP A 49 -7.29 6.32 -2.37
N MET A 50 -6.78 5.69 -1.31
CA MET A 50 -6.15 6.40 -0.20
C MET A 50 -5.14 5.55 0.56
N VAL A 51 -4.33 6.22 1.39
CA VAL A 51 -3.44 5.61 2.38
C VAL A 51 -3.77 6.17 3.77
N PRO A 52 -3.66 5.36 4.84
CA PRO A 52 -3.93 5.80 6.20
C PRO A 52 -2.94 6.89 6.63
N LYS A 53 -3.46 7.98 7.18
CA LYS A 53 -2.67 9.11 7.66
C LYS A 53 -3.05 9.46 9.09
N THR A 54 -2.09 9.96 9.85
CA THR A 54 -2.33 10.58 11.15
C THR A 54 -3.02 11.94 10.97
N ARG A 55 -3.49 12.55 12.06
CA ARG A 55 -3.99 13.94 12.06
C ARG A 55 -2.99 14.97 11.56
N SER A 56 -1.70 14.69 11.71
CA SER A 56 -0.60 15.50 11.19
C SER A 56 -0.26 15.20 9.73
N GLY A 57 -1.03 14.34 9.05
CA GLY A 57 -0.83 13.97 7.65
C GLY A 57 0.26 12.92 7.40
N LYS A 58 0.92 12.41 8.45
CA LYS A 58 1.96 11.39 8.30
C LYS A 58 1.35 10.05 7.90
N ILE A 59 1.94 9.38 6.91
CA ILE A 59 1.47 8.06 6.45
C ILE A 59 1.75 7.02 7.54
N MET A 60 0.72 6.27 7.93
CA MET A 60 0.84 5.21 8.93
C MET A 60 1.34 3.90 8.28
N ARG A 61 2.64 3.85 7.95
CA ARG A 61 3.24 2.71 7.25
C ARG A 61 3.06 1.35 7.95
N ARG A 62 2.90 1.33 9.28
CA ARG A 62 2.60 0.12 10.05
C ARG A 62 1.31 -0.56 9.59
N LEU A 63 0.27 0.22 9.28
CA LEU A 63 -1.00 -0.29 8.74
C LEU A 63 -0.80 -0.91 7.35
N LEU A 64 -0.04 -0.24 6.49
CA LEU A 64 0.28 -0.74 5.16
C LEU A 64 0.98 -2.10 5.24
N LYS A 65 1.99 -2.22 6.13
CA LYS A 65 2.69 -3.50 6.34
C LYS A 65 1.74 -4.59 6.84
N ALA A 66 0.92 -4.28 7.84
CA ALA A 66 -0.04 -5.24 8.41
C ALA A 66 -1.01 -5.81 7.36
N VAL A 67 -1.47 -4.97 6.42
CA VAL A 67 -2.33 -5.41 5.30
C VAL A 67 -1.62 -6.45 4.42
N ILE A 68 -0.36 -6.20 4.07
CA ILE A 68 0.42 -7.11 3.21
C ILE A 68 0.79 -8.40 3.94
N THR A 69 1.16 -8.32 5.22
CA THR A 69 1.58 -9.48 6.02
C THR A 69 0.40 -10.30 6.54
N GLY A 70 -0.84 -9.79 6.41
CA GLY A 70 -2.03 -10.40 7.01
C GLY A 70 -2.03 -10.35 8.54
N GLU A 71 -1.13 -9.56 9.13
CA GLU A 71 -1.04 -9.39 10.58
C GLU A 71 -2.17 -8.49 11.06
N LYS A 72 -2.71 -8.82 12.23
CA LYS A 72 -3.65 -7.91 12.89
C LYS A 72 -2.96 -6.59 13.20
N LEU A 73 -3.73 -5.50 13.15
CA LEU A 73 -3.29 -4.25 13.74
C LEU A 73 -3.02 -4.47 15.23
N GLY A 74 -1.74 -4.68 15.57
CA GLY A 74 -1.28 -4.67 16.96
C GLY A 74 -1.58 -3.33 17.61
N ASP A 75 -1.29 -3.22 18.91
CA ASP A 75 -1.75 -2.13 19.78
C ASP A 75 -1.69 -0.73 19.13
N ILE A 76 -2.85 -0.26 18.68
CA ILE A 76 -3.11 1.13 18.25
C ILE A 76 -3.39 2.03 19.44
N THR A 77 -3.19 1.52 20.66
CA THR A 77 -3.39 2.17 21.97
C THR A 77 -2.56 3.44 22.16
N THR A 78 -1.52 3.66 21.36
CA THR A 78 -0.77 4.93 21.30
C THR A 78 -1.53 6.05 20.58
N LEU A 79 -2.64 5.75 19.91
CA LEU A 79 -3.61 6.76 19.48
C LEU A 79 -4.55 7.03 20.67
N GLU A 80 -4.28 8.10 21.40
CA GLU A 80 -5.13 8.56 22.52
C GLU A 80 -6.56 8.94 22.07
N ASP A 81 -6.80 9.01 20.76
CA ASP A 81 -8.06 9.44 20.18
C ASP A 81 -8.84 8.30 19.51
N LYS A 82 -9.99 7.96 20.10
CA LYS A 82 -10.93 6.94 19.60
C LYS A 82 -11.31 7.13 18.13
N LYS A 83 -11.42 8.38 17.66
CA LYS A 83 -11.76 8.66 16.26
C LYS A 83 -10.62 8.28 15.32
N ALA A 84 -9.38 8.54 15.71
CA ALA A 84 -8.20 8.17 14.92
C ALA A 84 -8.04 6.64 14.82
N ILE A 85 -8.39 5.92 15.89
CA ILE A 85 -8.45 4.44 15.89
C ILE A 85 -9.51 3.94 14.92
N GLU A 86 -10.71 4.52 14.94
CA GLU A 86 -11.79 4.10 14.04
C GLU A 86 -11.45 4.37 12.57
N GLU A 87 -10.86 5.53 12.27
CA GLU A 87 -10.36 5.87 10.93
C GLU A 87 -9.26 4.92 10.46
N ALA A 88 -8.31 4.56 11.34
CA ALA A 88 -7.26 3.61 11.05
C ALA A 88 -7.83 2.20 10.73
N ASN A 89 -8.80 1.73 11.50
CA ASN A 89 -9.45 0.44 11.26
C ASN A 89 -10.23 0.44 9.94
N LYS A 90 -10.95 1.53 9.62
CA LYS A 90 -11.63 1.66 8.32
C LYS A 90 -10.65 1.63 7.15
N ALA A 91 -9.54 2.36 7.26
CA ALA A 91 -8.50 2.37 6.24
C ALA A 91 -7.84 0.99 6.08
N TYR A 92 -7.62 0.26 7.18
CA TYR A 92 -7.11 -1.10 7.14
C TYR A 92 -8.03 -2.05 6.38
N GLU A 93 -9.31 -2.09 6.74
CA GLU A 93 -10.28 -2.96 6.09
C GLU A 93 -10.45 -2.61 4.60
N TYR A 94 -10.44 -1.32 4.27
CA TYR A 94 -10.43 -0.86 2.88
C TYR A 94 -9.21 -1.39 2.12
N LEU A 95 -8.00 -1.14 2.64
CA LEU A 95 -6.75 -1.54 1.98
C LEU A 95 -6.62 -3.05 1.85
N ARG A 96 -7.06 -3.78 2.89
CA ARG A 96 -7.11 -5.24 2.87
C ARG A 96 -7.99 -5.75 1.75
N LYS A 97 -9.20 -5.21 1.61
CA LYS A 97 -10.10 -5.60 0.50
C LYS A 97 -9.53 -5.24 -0.86
N ALA A 98 -8.91 -4.06 -0.99
CA ALA A 98 -8.26 -3.65 -2.24
C ALA A 98 -7.11 -4.58 -2.61
N TYR A 99 -6.28 -4.97 -1.64
CA TYR A 99 -5.20 -5.93 -1.82
C TYR A 99 -5.71 -7.32 -2.20
N GLU A 100 -6.69 -7.86 -1.47
CA GLU A 100 -7.30 -9.16 -1.76
C GLU A 100 -7.98 -9.19 -3.14
N LYS A 101 -8.50 -8.05 -3.61
CA LYS A 101 -9.06 -7.90 -4.96
C LYS A 101 -7.96 -7.93 -6.02
N ALA A 102 -6.89 -7.16 -5.84
CA ALA A 102 -5.75 -7.14 -6.77
C ALA A 102 -5.11 -8.54 -6.93
N GLU A 103 -4.89 -9.24 -5.81
CA GLU A 103 -4.36 -10.62 -5.80
C GLU A 103 -5.26 -11.64 -6.53
N LYS A 104 -6.57 -11.39 -6.61
CA LYS A 104 -7.53 -12.24 -7.34
C LYS A 104 -7.58 -11.92 -8.82
N GLU A 105 -7.35 -10.66 -9.20
CA GLU A 105 -7.33 -10.24 -10.61
C GLU A 105 -6.03 -10.63 -11.32
N GLU A 106 -4.94 -10.82 -10.57
CA GLU A 106 -3.66 -11.34 -11.08
C GLU A 106 -3.60 -12.88 -11.23
N LYS A 107 -4.58 -13.63 -10.69
CA LYS A 107 -4.66 -15.10 -10.74
C LYS A 107 -5.70 -15.59 -11.74
#